data_AF-A0A6I9Q105-F1
#
_entry.id   AF-A0A6I9Q105-F1
#
_cell.length_a   1.000
_cell.length_b   1.000
_cell.length_c   1.000
_cell.angle_alpha   90.00
_cell.angle_beta   90.00
_cell.angle_gamma   90.00
#
_symmetry.space_group_name_H-M   'P 1'
#
loop_
_entity.id
_entity.type
_entity.pdbx_description
1 polymer ?
#
loop_
_entity_poly.entity_id
_entity_poly.type
_entity_poly.pdbx_seq_one_letter_code
_entity_poly.pdbx_strand_id
1 'polypeptide(L)'
;CLQVGGDTGCTSDCPNGKCPECEPALILRYQDKKYCGIIADKQGPFGKCHSKLDHTSFLKECVFDLCLYQGHASALCNSLSAFSTTCQEAGATVGSWRTQQFCPPSCGANSHYEQCGPPCPLTCSGLAPPEGCDRSAPCSEGCVCDDGFMLSDDKCVPLSECGCQYEGQYYLSGQVFYLGKACNTRCVCTDDGEVQCDPKSGCSANEKCVMKGGSSSCAPKGVGSCSVSGGRMVRSFDGQVSSFFSAQVKK
;
A
#
# COMPACT_ATOMS: atom_id res chain seq x y z
N CYS A 1 3.30 4.86 17.32
CA CYS A 1 2.14 4.14 16.72
C CYS A 1 0.89 5.02 16.79
N LEU A 2 0.66 5.82 15.77
CA LEU A 2 -0.64 6.46 15.56
C LEU A 2 -1.62 5.36 15.11
N GLN A 3 -2.69 5.15 15.87
CA GLN A 3 -3.73 4.20 15.49
C GLN A 3 -4.53 4.76 14.31
N VAL A 4 -4.35 4.17 13.13
CA VAL A 4 -5.38 4.11 12.09
C VAL A 4 -5.50 2.65 11.67
N GLY A 5 -6.59 1.99 12.10
CA GLY A 5 -7.02 0.70 11.56
C GLY A 5 -6.15 -0.52 11.88
N GLY A 6 -6.35 -1.14 13.04
CA GLY A 6 -6.32 -2.61 13.20
C GLY A 6 -5.09 -3.41 12.74
N ASP A 7 -3.90 -2.81 12.63
CA ASP A 7 -2.70 -3.54 12.25
C ASP A 7 -2.29 -4.56 13.32
N THR A 8 -2.25 -5.82 12.92
CA THR A 8 -1.95 -6.98 13.77
C THR A 8 -0.44 -7.00 14.07
N GLY A 9 -0.02 -6.15 15.00
CA GLY A 9 1.39 -5.96 15.39
C GLY A 9 1.64 -4.77 16.32
N CYS A 10 0.69 -3.84 16.43
CA CYS A 10 0.76 -2.73 17.39
C CYS A 10 0.00 -3.08 18.67
N THR A 11 0.70 -3.55 19.71
CA THR A 11 0.14 -3.62 21.06
C THR A 11 0.32 -2.26 21.75
N SER A 12 -0.76 -1.72 22.33
CA SER A 12 -0.68 -0.58 23.27
C SER A 12 0.05 -0.93 24.56
N ASP A 13 0.34 -2.21 24.77
CA ASP A 13 1.06 -2.73 25.92
C ASP A 13 2.57 -2.58 25.72
N CYS A 14 3.15 -1.66 26.48
CA CYS A 14 4.58 -1.50 26.58
C CYS A 14 5.17 -2.66 27.42
N PRO A 15 6.31 -3.25 27.02
CA PRO A 15 6.97 -4.28 27.81
C PRO A 15 7.20 -3.79 29.25
N ASN A 16 6.71 -4.54 30.24
CA ASN A 16 6.81 -4.22 31.67
C ASN A 16 6.10 -2.91 32.11
N GLY A 17 5.12 -2.42 31.35
CA GLY A 17 4.40 -1.18 31.67
C GLY A 17 5.25 0.09 31.54
N LYS A 18 6.45 -0.03 30.96
CA LYS A 18 7.34 1.10 30.67
C LYS A 18 7.50 1.23 29.17
N CYS A 19 6.85 2.24 28.61
CA CYS A 19 7.10 2.62 27.22
C CYS A 19 8.53 3.17 27.10
N PRO A 20 9.18 3.04 25.93
CA PRO A 20 10.46 3.68 25.71
C PRO A 20 10.32 5.19 25.95
N GLU A 21 10.93 5.68 27.02
CA GLU A 21 11.02 7.12 27.27
C GLU A 21 12.13 7.68 26.39
N CYS A 22 11.84 8.76 25.68
CA CYS A 22 12.87 9.41 24.89
C CYS A 22 13.83 10.17 25.79
N GLU A 23 15.11 9.82 25.73
CA GLU A 23 16.15 10.53 26.48
C GLU A 23 16.15 12.02 26.10
N PRO A 24 16.27 12.96 27.06
CA PRO A 24 16.23 14.40 26.79
C PRO A 24 17.26 14.85 25.72
N ALA A 25 18.42 14.21 25.65
CA ALA A 25 19.42 14.48 24.63
C ALA A 25 18.95 14.12 23.21
N LEU A 26 18.18 13.04 23.06
CA LEU A 26 17.60 12.64 21.77
C LEU A 26 16.47 13.57 21.35
N ILE A 27 15.66 14.05 22.31
CA ILE A 27 14.63 15.07 22.04
C ILE A 27 15.27 16.32 21.42
N LEU A 28 16.32 16.85 22.05
CA LEU A 28 17.06 18.01 21.54
C LEU A 28 17.68 17.74 20.15
N ARG A 29 18.23 16.54 19.94
CA ARG A 29 18.80 16.15 18.64
C ARG A 29 17.75 16.11 17.54
N TYR A 30 16.58 15.52 17.79
CA TYR A 30 15.54 15.36 16.77
C TYR A 30 14.75 16.65 16.52
N GLN A 31 14.84 17.64 17.40
CA GLN A 31 14.35 19.00 17.16
C GLN A 31 15.24 19.81 16.21
N ASP A 32 16.43 19.33 15.85
CA ASP A 32 17.28 19.98 14.85
C ASP A 32 16.64 19.92 13.44
N LYS A 33 16.93 20.92 12.60
CA LYS A 33 16.41 21.02 11.22
C LYS A 33 16.78 19.84 10.32
N LYS A 34 17.84 19.09 10.66
CA LYS A 34 18.25 17.85 9.98
C LYS A 34 17.31 16.68 10.26
N TYR A 35 16.33 16.84 11.16
CA TYR A 35 15.32 15.86 11.52
C TYR A 35 13.93 16.54 11.51
N CYS A 36 13.22 16.55 12.64
CA CYS A 36 11.87 17.09 12.72
C CYS A 36 11.83 18.62 12.74
N GLY A 37 12.92 19.28 13.09
CA GLY A 37 12.99 20.75 13.19
C GLY A 37 12.64 21.49 11.90
N ILE A 38 12.74 20.82 10.75
CA ILE A 38 12.32 21.38 9.46
C ILE A 38 10.82 21.74 9.45
N ILE A 39 9.98 21.04 10.23
CA ILE A 39 8.55 21.33 10.40
C ILE A 39 8.34 22.74 10.97
N ALA A 40 9.20 23.18 11.88
CA ALA A 40 9.11 24.48 12.55
C ALA A 40 9.90 25.60 11.84
N ASP A 41 10.58 25.29 10.72
CA ASP A 41 11.35 26.28 9.99
C ASP A 41 10.43 27.20 9.15
N LYS A 42 10.20 28.42 9.66
CA LYS A 42 9.38 29.45 8.97
C LYS A 42 9.93 29.85 7.59
N GLN A 43 11.24 29.70 7.37
CA GLN A 43 11.89 29.96 6.08
C GLN A 43 12.10 28.68 5.25
N GLY A 44 11.71 27.53 5.80
CA GLY A 44 11.85 26.23 5.17
C GLY A 44 10.73 25.89 4.20
N PRO A 45 10.72 24.64 3.68
CA PRO A 45 9.74 24.19 2.68
C PRO A 45 8.29 24.24 3.18
N PHE A 46 8.09 24.15 4.50
CA PHE A 46 6.76 24.20 5.13
C PHE A 46 6.38 25.60 5.64
N GLY A 47 7.18 26.64 5.39
CA GLY A 47 6.96 27.97 5.99
C GLY A 47 5.57 28.57 5.71
N LYS A 48 5.04 28.37 4.50
CA LYS A 48 3.68 28.82 4.12
C LYS A 48 2.58 28.11 4.90
N CYS A 49 2.86 26.90 5.39
CA CYS A 49 1.94 26.07 6.14
C CYS A 49 1.57 26.65 7.50
N HIS A 50 2.50 27.36 8.12
CA HIS A 50 2.33 27.86 9.49
C HIS A 50 1.21 28.89 9.62
N SER A 51 0.78 29.48 8.50
CA SER A 51 -0.40 30.36 8.44
C SER A 51 -1.73 29.60 8.46
N LYS A 52 -1.71 28.29 8.18
CA LYS A 52 -2.88 27.42 8.05
C LYS A 52 -2.99 26.41 9.19
N LEU A 53 -1.86 25.94 9.73
CA LEU A 53 -1.78 24.85 10.68
C LEU A 53 -0.83 25.18 11.84
N ASP A 54 -1.20 24.75 13.05
CA ASP A 54 -0.28 24.70 14.17
C ASP A 54 0.67 23.50 14.02
N HIS A 55 1.93 23.79 13.74
CA HIS A 55 2.97 22.80 13.50
C HIS A 55 3.54 22.19 14.79
N THR A 56 3.16 22.72 15.96
CA THR A 56 3.72 22.28 17.26
C THR A 56 3.42 20.82 17.56
N SER A 57 2.20 20.36 17.27
CA SER A 57 1.80 18.96 17.48
C SER A 57 2.56 18.02 16.55
N PHE A 58 2.65 18.36 15.26
CA PHE A 58 3.40 17.59 14.26
C PHE A 58 4.88 17.47 14.60
N LEU A 59 5.51 18.54 15.09
CA LEU A 59 6.90 18.51 15.54
C LEU A 59 7.08 17.54 16.72
N LYS A 60 6.19 17.57 17.71
CA LYS A 60 6.25 16.69 18.88
C LYS A 60 6.05 15.22 18.50
N GLU A 61 5.08 14.95 17.63
CA GLU A 61 4.80 13.59 17.12
C GLU A 61 5.99 13.04 16.33
N CYS A 62 6.57 13.84 15.42
CA CYS A 62 7.77 13.45 14.68
C CYS A 62 8.94 13.10 15.61
N VAL A 63 9.20 13.94 16.63
CA VAL A 63 10.27 13.66 17.60
C VAL A 63 9.97 12.37 18.36
N PHE A 64 8.73 12.18 18.80
CA PHE A 64 8.31 10.98 19.51
C PHE A 64 8.46 9.71 18.66
N ASP A 65 8.03 9.74 17.39
CA ASP A 65 8.20 8.62 16.46
C ASP A 65 9.69 8.31 16.23
N LEU A 66 10.54 9.33 16.02
CA LEU A 66 11.98 9.11 15.94
C LEU A 66 12.56 8.49 17.20
N CYS A 67 12.04 8.80 18.38
CA CYS A 67 12.46 8.13 19.61
C CYS A 67 12.03 6.66 19.64
N LEU A 68 10.77 6.37 19.31
CA LEU A 68 10.23 5.01 19.27
C LEU A 68 10.97 4.11 18.28
N TYR A 69 11.29 4.65 17.11
CA TYR A 69 12.00 3.95 16.04
C TYR A 69 13.51 4.18 16.09
N GLN A 70 14.07 4.61 17.23
CA GLN A 70 15.51 4.73 17.46
C GLN A 70 16.27 5.52 16.39
N GLY A 71 15.66 6.58 15.85
CA GLY A 71 16.26 7.44 14.84
C GLY A 71 16.12 6.93 13.41
N HIS A 72 15.33 5.88 13.16
CA HIS A 72 15.20 5.29 11.84
C HIS A 72 14.65 6.29 10.81
N ALA A 73 15.30 6.36 9.65
CA ALA A 73 14.98 7.34 8.61
C ALA A 73 13.53 7.23 8.11
N SER A 74 12.97 6.02 8.01
CA SER A 74 11.57 5.85 7.60
C SER A 74 10.57 6.53 8.53
N ALA A 75 10.81 6.55 9.85
CA ALA A 75 9.94 7.22 10.80
C ALA A 75 9.94 8.74 10.55
N LEU A 76 11.13 9.34 10.41
CA LEU A 76 11.26 10.76 10.03
C LEU A 76 10.54 11.05 8.71
N CYS A 77 10.81 10.27 7.67
CA CYS A 77 10.25 10.52 6.35
C CYS A 77 8.74 10.36 6.34
N ASN A 78 8.19 9.41 7.09
CA ASN A 78 6.74 9.23 7.23
C ASN A 78 6.11 10.41 7.96
N SER A 79 6.68 10.88 9.08
CA SER A 79 6.16 12.04 9.81
C SER A 79 6.22 13.32 8.97
N LEU A 80 7.30 13.53 8.21
CA LEU A 80 7.41 14.67 7.29
C LEU A 80 6.44 14.58 6.11
N SER A 81 6.23 13.39 5.56
CA SER A 81 5.24 13.16 4.50
C SER A 81 3.83 13.47 5.00
N ALA A 82 3.48 13.00 6.20
CA ALA A 82 2.18 13.27 6.81
C ALA A 82 1.94 14.78 6.99
N PHE A 83 2.94 15.51 7.48
CA PHE A 83 2.83 16.97 7.60
C PHE A 83 2.73 17.67 6.23
N SER A 84 3.51 17.22 5.24
CA SER A 84 3.42 17.69 3.85
C SER A 84 2.00 17.54 3.29
N THR A 85 1.41 16.36 3.44
CA THR A 85 0.05 16.06 2.99
C THR A 85 -0.98 16.95 3.68
N THR A 86 -0.99 17.01 5.02
CA THR A 86 -1.96 17.86 5.74
C THR A 86 -1.80 19.33 5.38
N CYS A 87 -0.58 19.77 5.10
CA CYS A 87 -0.31 21.11 4.64
C CYS A 87 -0.97 21.43 3.28
N GLN A 88 -0.83 20.52 2.33
CA GLN A 88 -1.41 20.63 0.99
C GLN A 88 -2.95 20.57 1.05
N GLU A 89 -3.51 19.69 1.87
CA GLU A 89 -4.96 19.60 2.13
C GLU A 89 -5.52 20.91 2.72
N ALA A 90 -4.74 21.61 3.55
CA ALA A 90 -5.09 22.92 4.07
C ALA A 90 -4.92 24.06 3.03
N GLY A 91 -4.57 23.71 1.78
CA GLY A 91 -4.39 24.64 0.66
C GLY A 91 -3.12 25.46 0.72
N ALA A 92 -2.13 25.08 1.54
CA ALA A 92 -0.82 25.73 1.55
C ALA A 92 0.12 25.08 0.54
N THR A 93 0.96 25.91 -0.10
CA THR A 93 2.02 25.41 -0.98
C THR A 93 3.19 24.91 -0.15
N VAL A 94 3.62 23.67 -0.40
CA VAL A 94 4.81 23.05 0.18
C VAL A 94 5.97 23.18 -0.82
N GLY A 95 7.13 23.64 -0.34
CA GLY A 95 8.37 23.66 -1.11
C GLY A 95 9.05 22.29 -1.15
N SER A 96 10.00 22.10 -2.07
CA SER A 96 10.78 20.85 -2.14
C SER A 96 11.52 20.59 -0.84
N TRP A 97 11.17 19.50 -0.15
CA TRP A 97 11.81 19.10 1.12
C TRP A 97 12.60 17.80 1.01
N ARG A 98 12.26 16.93 0.05
CA ARG A 98 13.03 15.71 -0.25
C ARG A 98 14.27 16.00 -1.07
N THR A 99 15.33 15.26 -0.81
CA THR A 99 16.58 15.26 -1.58
C THR A 99 17.16 13.85 -1.64
N GLN A 100 18.18 13.64 -2.49
CA GLN A 100 18.88 12.35 -2.56
C GLN A 100 19.52 11.93 -1.22
N GLN A 101 19.82 12.89 -0.33
CA GLN A 101 20.40 12.61 0.99
C GLN A 101 19.38 12.71 2.14
N PHE A 102 18.15 13.17 1.87
CA PHE A 102 17.15 13.44 2.88
C PHE A 102 15.77 12.99 2.39
N CYS A 103 15.32 11.84 2.89
CA CYS A 103 14.06 11.22 2.51
C CYS A 103 13.90 11.09 0.98
N PRO A 104 14.85 10.42 0.29
CA PRO A 104 14.82 10.32 -1.16
C PRO A 104 13.48 9.73 -1.62
N PRO A 105 12.83 10.35 -2.60
CA PRO A 105 11.59 9.80 -3.13
C PRO A 105 11.87 8.48 -3.84
N SER A 106 10.90 7.58 -3.79
CA SER A 106 10.98 6.28 -4.44
C SER A 106 9.74 6.10 -5.29
N CYS A 107 9.93 6.10 -6.62
CA CYS A 107 8.86 5.87 -7.58
C CYS A 107 9.15 4.60 -8.40
N GLY A 108 8.09 3.95 -8.86
CA GLY A 108 8.18 2.75 -9.69
C GLY A 108 8.76 3.05 -11.07
N ALA A 109 8.94 2.00 -11.87
CA ALA A 109 9.30 2.18 -13.28
C ALA A 109 8.27 3.05 -14.00
N ASN A 110 8.74 3.86 -14.97
CA ASN A 110 7.92 4.75 -15.79
C ASN A 110 7.11 5.79 -15.00
N SER A 111 7.68 6.25 -13.88
CA SER A 111 7.10 7.29 -13.05
C SER A 111 8.18 8.16 -12.41
N HIS A 112 7.83 9.40 -12.10
CA HIS A 112 8.70 10.35 -11.43
C HIS A 112 8.00 10.97 -10.22
N TYR A 113 8.81 11.51 -9.32
CA TYR A 113 8.32 12.19 -8.12
C TYR A 113 7.90 13.61 -8.45
N GLU A 114 6.73 14.01 -7.95
CA GLU A 114 6.24 15.38 -7.97
C GLU A 114 5.87 15.83 -6.55
N GLN A 115 6.34 17.02 -6.16
CA GLN A 115 5.96 17.61 -4.87
C GLN A 115 4.48 18.00 -4.85
N CYS A 116 3.90 18.28 -6.02
CA CYS A 116 2.54 18.77 -6.22
C CYS A 116 2.03 18.17 -7.54
N GLY A 117 1.68 16.89 -7.50
CA GLY A 117 1.13 16.14 -8.63
C GLY A 117 -0.37 16.41 -8.84
N PRO A 118 -0.92 16.04 -10.01
CA PRO A 118 -2.33 16.22 -10.29
C PRO A 118 -3.21 15.40 -9.33
N PRO A 119 -4.32 15.96 -8.80
CA PRO A 119 -5.19 15.26 -7.84
C PRO A 119 -5.88 14.04 -8.46
N CYS A 120 -6.09 14.05 -9.77
CA CYS A 120 -6.68 12.95 -10.53
C CYS A 120 -5.70 12.50 -11.62
N PRO A 121 -4.83 11.51 -11.34
CA PRO A 121 -3.93 10.95 -12.36
C PRO A 121 -4.72 10.21 -13.44
N LEU A 122 -4.10 10.04 -14.61
CA LEU A 122 -4.67 9.28 -15.70
C LEU A 122 -4.54 7.78 -15.40
N THR A 123 -5.66 7.05 -15.46
CA THR A 123 -5.71 5.61 -15.14
C THR A 123 -6.15 4.79 -16.35
N CYS A 124 -5.78 3.50 -16.36
CA CYS A 124 -6.27 2.56 -17.36
C CYS A 124 -7.79 2.33 -17.31
N SER A 125 -8.45 2.68 -16.20
CA SER A 125 -9.90 2.56 -16.03
C SER A 125 -10.73 3.59 -16.82
N GLY A 126 -10.08 4.57 -17.45
CA GLY A 126 -10.70 5.53 -18.36
C GLY A 126 -10.03 6.91 -18.38
N LEU A 127 -10.39 7.73 -19.38
CA LEU A 127 -9.93 9.12 -19.49
C LEU A 127 -10.68 10.09 -18.56
N ALA A 128 -11.85 9.67 -18.05
CA ALA A 128 -12.60 10.42 -17.07
C ALA A 128 -12.06 10.10 -15.65
N PRO A 129 -12.06 11.05 -14.71
CA PRO A 129 -11.66 10.77 -13.35
C PRO A 129 -12.62 9.75 -12.76
N PRO A 130 -12.13 8.83 -11.92
CA PRO A 130 -13.01 7.97 -11.16
C PRO A 130 -13.98 8.80 -10.31
N GLU A 131 -15.17 8.26 -10.05
CA GLU A 131 -16.14 8.89 -9.16
C GLU A 131 -15.50 9.18 -7.80
N GLY A 132 -15.68 10.41 -7.31
CA GLY A 132 -15.06 10.88 -6.06
C GLY A 132 -13.71 11.58 -6.24
N CYS A 133 -13.13 11.59 -7.44
CA CYS A 133 -11.94 12.39 -7.73
C CYS A 133 -12.32 13.79 -8.21
N ASP A 134 -12.06 14.80 -7.38
CA ASP A 134 -12.26 16.20 -7.72
C ASP A 134 -11.00 16.80 -8.36
N ARG A 135 -11.10 17.14 -9.66
CA ARG A 135 -9.99 17.79 -10.39
C ARG A 135 -9.63 19.17 -9.83
N SER A 136 -10.51 19.79 -9.04
CA SER A 136 -10.27 21.06 -8.38
C SER A 136 -9.68 20.92 -6.98
N ALA A 137 -9.51 19.69 -6.48
CA ALA A 137 -8.85 19.44 -5.21
C ALA A 137 -7.39 19.95 -5.24
N PRO A 138 -6.83 20.32 -4.07
CA PRO A 138 -5.41 20.64 -3.97
C PRO A 138 -4.55 19.50 -4.52
N CYS A 139 -3.45 19.85 -5.19
CA CYS A 139 -2.43 18.88 -5.57
C CYS A 139 -1.86 18.18 -4.33
N SER A 140 -1.37 16.96 -4.51
CA SER A 140 -0.70 16.21 -3.47
C SER A 140 0.68 15.74 -3.94
N GLU A 141 1.60 15.60 -2.99
CA GLU A 141 2.88 14.95 -3.22
C GLU A 141 2.69 13.47 -3.60
N GLY A 142 3.40 13.00 -4.63
CA GLY A 142 3.30 11.62 -5.06
C GLY A 142 4.14 11.27 -6.28
N CYS A 143 4.04 10.02 -6.72
CA CYS A 143 4.61 9.58 -7.99
C CYS A 143 3.59 9.76 -9.10
N VAL A 144 4.02 10.34 -10.21
CA VAL A 144 3.21 10.60 -11.40
C VAL A 144 3.78 9.76 -12.54
N CYS A 145 2.90 9.12 -13.31
CA CYS A 145 3.33 8.37 -14.48
C CYS A 145 3.95 9.29 -15.53
N ASP A 146 5.02 8.80 -16.17
CA ASP A 146 5.67 9.52 -17.26
C ASP A 146 4.75 9.61 -18.49
N ASP A 147 5.03 10.56 -19.37
CA ASP A 147 4.28 10.73 -20.61
C ASP A 147 4.24 9.42 -21.43
N GLY A 148 3.04 9.00 -21.82
CA GLY A 148 2.80 7.75 -22.55
C GLY A 148 2.49 6.54 -21.67
N PHE A 149 2.53 6.68 -20.35
CA PHE A 149 2.15 5.65 -19.39
C PHE A 149 0.86 6.01 -18.65
N MET A 150 0.10 4.99 -18.27
CA MET A 150 -1.15 5.12 -17.51
C MET A 150 -1.05 4.35 -16.19
N LEU A 151 -1.70 4.87 -15.16
CA LEU A 151 -1.75 4.19 -13.87
C LEU A 151 -2.71 3.00 -13.94
N SER A 152 -2.16 1.80 -13.77
CA SER A 152 -2.89 0.55 -13.57
C SER A 152 -2.57 0.01 -12.18
N ASP A 153 -3.52 0.14 -11.26
CA ASP A 153 -3.32 -0.12 -9.82
C ASP A 153 -2.22 0.76 -9.24
N ASP A 154 -1.07 0.19 -8.88
CA ASP A 154 0.09 0.88 -8.32
C ASP A 154 1.24 1.07 -9.34
N LYS A 155 1.02 0.74 -10.62
CA LYS A 155 2.07 0.73 -11.66
C LYS A 155 1.73 1.62 -12.85
N CYS A 156 2.76 2.26 -13.38
CA CYS A 156 2.68 3.00 -14.63
C CYS A 156 3.05 2.08 -15.80
N VAL A 157 2.05 1.75 -16.61
CA VAL A 157 2.14 0.78 -17.70
C VAL A 157 1.80 1.46 -19.04
N PRO A 158 2.34 0.99 -20.17
CA PRO A 158 1.90 1.48 -21.48
C PRO A 158 0.42 1.10 -21.72
N LEU A 159 -0.26 1.82 -22.61
CA LEU A 159 -1.67 1.58 -22.92
C LEU A 159 -1.95 0.12 -23.35
N SER A 160 -1.00 -0.53 -24.03
CA SER A 160 -1.09 -1.92 -24.46
C SER A 160 -1.08 -2.94 -23.31
N GLU A 161 -0.66 -2.54 -22.12
CA GLU A 161 -0.64 -3.36 -20.91
C GLU A 161 -1.74 -2.97 -19.92
N CYS A 162 -2.64 -2.06 -20.30
CA CYS A 162 -3.86 -1.83 -19.57
C CYS A 162 -4.73 -3.09 -19.59
N GLY A 163 -5.41 -3.35 -18.48
CA GLY A 163 -6.34 -4.46 -18.35
C GLY A 163 -7.68 -4.19 -19.03
N CYS A 164 -8.72 -4.88 -18.57
CA CYS A 164 -10.01 -4.96 -19.24
C CYS A 164 -11.06 -4.15 -18.50
N GLN A 165 -11.97 -3.54 -19.24
CA GLN A 165 -13.18 -2.95 -18.67
C GLN A 165 -14.39 -3.85 -18.96
N TYR A 166 -15.08 -4.25 -17.89
CA TYR A 166 -16.23 -5.17 -18.00
C TYR A 166 -17.31 -4.77 -16.99
N GLU A 167 -18.53 -4.56 -17.49
CA GLU A 167 -19.70 -4.11 -16.71
C GLU A 167 -19.42 -2.89 -15.82
N GLY A 168 -18.61 -1.94 -16.30
CA GLY A 168 -18.27 -0.71 -15.58
C GLY A 168 -17.17 -0.88 -14.52
N GLN A 169 -16.58 -2.07 -14.39
CA GLN A 169 -15.45 -2.35 -13.50
C GLN A 169 -14.17 -2.57 -14.31
N TYR A 170 -13.04 -2.15 -13.76
CA TYR A 170 -11.72 -2.37 -14.34
C TYR A 170 -11.07 -3.60 -13.69
N TYR A 171 -10.48 -4.46 -14.52
CA TYR A 171 -9.78 -5.68 -14.13
C TYR A 171 -8.37 -5.63 -14.68
N LEU A 172 -7.37 -5.97 -13.87
CA LEU A 172 -5.97 -6.01 -14.28
C LEU A 172 -5.74 -7.09 -15.35
N SER A 173 -4.73 -6.90 -16.19
CA SER A 173 -4.30 -7.94 -17.13
C SER A 173 -3.98 -9.23 -16.39
N GLY A 174 -4.48 -10.36 -16.90
CA GLY A 174 -4.39 -11.68 -16.26
C GLY A 174 -5.30 -11.89 -15.04
N GLN A 175 -6.06 -10.88 -14.61
CA GLN A 175 -6.92 -11.00 -13.43
C GLN A 175 -8.07 -11.96 -13.68
N VAL A 176 -8.25 -12.89 -12.75
CA VAL A 176 -9.38 -13.83 -12.73
C VAL A 176 -10.46 -13.29 -11.80
N PHE A 177 -11.71 -13.30 -12.27
CA PHE A 177 -12.88 -12.88 -11.52
C PHE A 177 -14.07 -13.78 -11.81
N TYR A 178 -15.10 -13.71 -10.97
CA TYR A 178 -16.28 -14.56 -11.12
C TYR A 178 -17.55 -13.71 -11.20
N LEU A 179 -18.47 -14.16 -12.05
CA LEU A 179 -19.80 -13.56 -12.19
C LEU A 179 -20.86 -14.37 -11.44
N GLY A 180 -21.92 -13.66 -11.02
CA GLY A 180 -23.07 -14.22 -10.33
C GLY A 180 -22.83 -14.56 -8.86
N LYS A 181 -23.89 -14.50 -8.04
CA LYS A 181 -23.84 -14.74 -6.58
C LYS A 181 -23.35 -16.12 -6.16
N ALA A 182 -23.33 -17.07 -7.09
CA ALA A 182 -22.87 -18.44 -6.89
C ALA A 182 -21.49 -18.72 -7.51
N CYS A 183 -20.80 -17.71 -8.05
CA CYS A 183 -19.53 -17.85 -8.76
C CYS A 183 -19.61 -18.96 -9.83
N ASN A 184 -20.64 -18.90 -10.69
CA ASN A 184 -20.94 -19.94 -11.67
C ASN A 184 -20.18 -19.74 -12.99
N THR A 185 -19.65 -18.55 -13.22
CA THR A 185 -18.92 -18.19 -14.43
C THR A 185 -17.58 -17.61 -14.03
N ARG A 186 -16.49 -18.23 -14.49
CA ARG A 186 -15.12 -17.76 -14.31
C ARG A 186 -14.72 -16.93 -15.51
N CYS A 187 -14.30 -15.71 -15.27
CA CYS A 187 -13.78 -14.81 -16.29
C CYS A 187 -12.30 -14.51 -16.04
N VAL A 188 -11.57 -14.24 -17.12
CA VAL A 188 -10.20 -13.76 -17.07
C VAL A 188 -10.07 -12.56 -18.00
N CYS A 189 -9.43 -11.51 -17.50
CA CYS A 189 -8.93 -10.44 -18.36
C CYS A 189 -7.65 -10.93 -19.05
N THR A 190 -7.68 -11.08 -20.36
CA THR A 190 -6.53 -11.53 -21.15
C THR A 190 -5.55 -10.39 -21.40
N ASP A 191 -4.32 -10.73 -21.77
CA ASP A 191 -3.28 -9.75 -22.07
C ASP A 191 -3.56 -8.92 -23.33
N ASP A 192 -4.54 -9.35 -24.14
CA ASP A 192 -5.05 -8.59 -25.29
C ASP A 192 -6.11 -7.54 -24.90
N GLY A 193 -6.40 -7.38 -23.59
CA GLY A 193 -7.40 -6.44 -23.08
C GLY A 193 -8.85 -6.94 -23.23
N GLU A 194 -9.05 -8.21 -23.56
CA GLU A 194 -10.37 -8.83 -23.70
C GLU A 194 -10.74 -9.70 -22.49
N VAL A 195 -12.03 -9.68 -22.12
CA VAL A 195 -12.56 -10.59 -21.10
C VAL A 195 -13.03 -11.89 -21.73
N GLN A 196 -12.49 -13.00 -21.26
CA GLN A 196 -12.93 -14.35 -21.63
C GLN A 196 -13.59 -15.04 -20.45
N CYS A 197 -14.85 -15.45 -20.63
CA CYS A 197 -15.65 -16.11 -19.59
C CYS A 197 -16.00 -17.56 -19.95
N ASP A 198 -15.83 -18.45 -18.99
CA ASP A 198 -16.28 -19.84 -19.06
C ASP A 198 -17.45 -20.06 -18.07
N PRO A 199 -18.69 -20.19 -18.57
CA PRO A 199 -19.89 -20.39 -17.74
C PRO A 199 -20.01 -21.79 -17.13
N LYS A 200 -19.09 -22.71 -17.44
CA LYS A 200 -19.04 -24.05 -16.84
C LYS A 200 -18.00 -24.16 -15.72
N SER A 201 -17.21 -23.12 -15.52
CA SER A 201 -16.14 -23.07 -14.54
C SER A 201 -16.52 -22.14 -13.39
N GLY A 202 -16.67 -22.69 -12.20
CA GLY A 202 -16.98 -21.94 -10.97
C GLY A 202 -15.97 -22.18 -9.86
N CYS A 203 -16.34 -21.84 -8.61
CA CYS A 203 -15.51 -22.19 -7.46
C CYS A 203 -15.28 -23.71 -7.36
N SER A 204 -14.09 -24.11 -6.92
CA SER A 204 -13.80 -25.51 -6.68
C SER A 204 -14.64 -26.07 -5.51
N ALA A 205 -14.70 -27.40 -5.39
CA ALA A 205 -15.45 -28.06 -4.32
C ALA A 205 -15.01 -27.64 -2.90
N ASN A 206 -13.76 -27.18 -2.74
CA ASN A 206 -13.18 -26.74 -1.47
C ASN A 206 -13.29 -25.23 -1.23
N GLU A 207 -13.95 -24.50 -2.12
CA GLU A 207 -14.11 -23.05 -2.05
C GLU A 207 -15.59 -22.66 -1.95
N LYS A 208 -15.85 -21.56 -1.25
CA LYS A 208 -17.15 -20.89 -1.19
C LYS A 208 -17.06 -19.58 -1.95
N CYS A 209 -18.14 -19.24 -2.64
CA CYS A 209 -18.28 -17.95 -3.27
C CYS A 209 -18.46 -16.87 -2.18
N VAL A 210 -17.65 -15.82 -2.24
CA VAL A 210 -17.74 -14.66 -1.36
C VAL A 210 -17.77 -13.38 -2.19
N MET A 211 -18.55 -12.40 -1.76
CA MET A 211 -18.57 -11.06 -2.36
C MET A 211 -17.44 -10.23 -1.75
N LYS A 212 -16.57 -9.64 -2.57
CA LYS A 212 -15.55 -8.67 -2.14
C LYS A 212 -15.50 -7.50 -3.12
N GLY A 213 -15.67 -6.27 -2.62
CA GLY A 213 -15.46 -5.06 -3.41
C GLY A 213 -16.31 -4.96 -4.68
N GLY A 214 -17.55 -5.46 -4.66
CA GLY A 214 -18.45 -5.43 -5.82
C GLY A 214 -18.34 -6.61 -6.79
N SER A 215 -17.30 -7.46 -6.69
CA SER A 215 -17.15 -8.67 -7.52
C SER A 215 -17.20 -9.96 -6.69
N SER A 216 -17.60 -11.07 -7.33
CA SER A 216 -17.62 -12.40 -6.69
C SER A 216 -16.25 -13.06 -6.80
N SER A 217 -15.80 -13.70 -5.72
CA SER A 217 -14.50 -14.37 -5.64
C SER A 217 -14.64 -15.70 -4.89
N CYS A 218 -13.78 -16.67 -5.22
CA CYS A 218 -13.71 -17.95 -4.54
C CYS A 218 -12.75 -17.87 -3.36
N ALA A 219 -13.25 -18.20 -2.17
CA ALA A 219 -12.44 -18.27 -0.95
C ALA A 219 -12.47 -19.69 -0.39
N PRO A 220 -11.38 -20.18 0.23
CA PRO A 220 -11.36 -21.52 0.81
C PRO A 220 -12.45 -21.69 1.87
N LYS A 221 -13.13 -22.84 1.89
CA LYS A 221 -14.16 -23.19 2.88
C LYS A 221 -13.58 -23.35 4.29
N GLY A 222 -12.29 -23.71 4.39
CA GLY A 222 -11.57 -23.90 5.65
C GLY A 222 -10.06 -23.93 5.43
N VAL A 223 -9.32 -24.00 6.54
CA VAL A 223 -7.85 -24.10 6.53
C VAL A 223 -7.47 -25.57 6.58
N GLY A 224 -6.77 -26.06 5.54
CA GLY A 224 -6.12 -27.37 5.59
C GLY A 224 -4.86 -27.30 6.46
N SER A 225 -4.52 -28.37 7.16
CA SER A 225 -3.26 -28.47 7.92
C SER A 225 -2.39 -29.57 7.33
N CYS A 226 -1.14 -29.23 7.00
CA CYS A 226 -0.12 -30.18 6.57
C CYS A 226 0.88 -30.38 7.71
N SER A 227 1.19 -31.62 8.07
CA SER A 227 2.15 -31.91 9.13
C SER A 227 3.13 -33.01 8.75
N VAL A 228 4.39 -32.84 9.13
CA VAL A 228 5.42 -33.87 8.99
C VAL A 228 5.72 -34.42 10.37
N SER A 229 5.59 -35.73 10.56
CA SER A 229 5.83 -36.41 11.83
C SER A 229 6.86 -37.52 11.66
N GLY A 230 7.81 -37.62 12.61
CA GLY A 230 8.83 -38.68 12.63
C GLY A 230 9.76 -38.72 11.42
N GLY A 231 9.92 -37.61 10.68
CA GLY A 231 10.83 -37.47 9.53
C GLY A 231 10.45 -38.29 8.28
N ARG A 232 9.36 -39.05 8.31
CA ARG A 232 8.94 -39.93 7.21
C ARG A 232 7.45 -39.88 6.90
N MET A 233 6.62 -39.37 7.82
CA MET A 233 5.17 -39.32 7.65
C MET A 233 4.76 -37.89 7.27
N VAL A 234 4.12 -37.71 6.13
CA VAL A 234 3.50 -36.45 5.73
C VAL A 234 1.99 -36.63 5.77
N ARG A 235 1.31 -35.78 6.54
CA ARG A 235 -0.12 -35.55 6.40
C ARG A 235 -0.32 -34.35 5.50
N SER A 236 -0.93 -34.53 4.35
CA SER A 236 -1.25 -33.47 3.39
C SER A 236 -2.45 -32.64 3.86
N PHE A 237 -2.70 -31.51 3.18
CA PHE A 237 -3.77 -30.56 3.49
C PHE A 237 -5.19 -31.14 3.37
N ASP A 238 -5.36 -32.19 2.56
CA ASP A 238 -6.58 -32.99 2.41
C ASP A 238 -6.66 -34.17 3.38
N GLY A 239 -5.71 -34.28 4.32
CA GLY A 239 -5.71 -35.28 5.39
C GLY A 239 -5.14 -36.64 5.01
N GLN A 240 -4.70 -36.84 3.75
CA GLN A 240 -4.02 -38.08 3.37
C GLN A 240 -2.66 -38.19 4.05
N VAL A 241 -2.32 -39.40 4.47
CA VAL A 241 -1.07 -39.68 5.18
C VAL A 241 -0.20 -40.57 4.31
N SER A 242 0.95 -40.05 3.87
CA SER A 242 1.92 -40.78 3.05
C SER A 242 3.24 -40.94 3.80
N SER A 243 3.93 -42.05 3.56
CA SER A 243 5.28 -42.28 4.10
C SER A 243 6.33 -42.22 2.98
N PHE A 244 7.42 -41.47 3.20
CA PHE A 244 8.58 -41.49 2.31
C PHE A 244 9.36 -42.79 2.51
N PHE A 245 9.12 -43.79 1.67
CA PHE A 245 10.09 -44.87 1.47
C PHE A 245 11.03 -44.46 0.35
N SER A 246 12.24 -44.00 0.69
CA SER A 246 13.31 -43.83 -0.29
C SER A 246 13.55 -45.17 -0.99
N ALA A 247 13.54 -45.14 -2.32
CA ALA A 247 13.93 -46.25 -3.18
C ALA A 247 15.26 -46.86 -2.69
N GLN A 248 15.27 -48.18 -2.52
CA GLN A 248 16.49 -48.93 -2.24
C GLN A 248 17.49 -48.68 -3.38
N VAL A 249 18.67 -48.18 -3.02
CA VAL A 249 19.87 -48.26 -3.87
C VAL A 249 20.12 -49.74 -4.12
N LYS A 250 19.81 -50.23 -5.32
CA LYS A 250 20.41 -51.47 -5.81
C LYS A 250 21.87 -51.14 -6.15
N LYS A 251 22.79 -51.74 -5.38
CA LYS A 251 24.19 -51.90 -5.79
C LYS A 251 24.26 -52.66 -7.10
#